data_AF-A0A077M512-F1
#
_entry.id   AF-A0A077M512-F1
#
_cell.length_a   1.000
_cell.length_b   1.000
_cell.length_c   1.000
_cell.angle_alpha   90.00
_cell.angle_beta   90.00
_cell.angle_gamma   90.00
#
_symmetry.space_group_name_H-M   'P 1'
#
loop_
_entity.id
_entity.type
_entity.pdbx_description
1 polymer ?
#
loop_
_entity_poly.entity_id
_entity_poly.type
_entity_poly.pdbx_seq_one_letter_code
_entity_poly.pdbx_strand_id
1 'polypeptide(L)'
;MDKRTHGPSSVPIAVADVTVLLTVLGRYEAKLRGGSLDPTAVTSLWGRLVAVGLADEDTPVSAAVVAAGLDALGQRLRYALGEYPVDPISGPR
;
A
#
# COMPACT_ATOMS: atom_id res chain seq x y z
N MET A 1 -30.33 5.29 20.02
CA MET A 1 -28.87 5.03 19.99
C MET A 1 -28.53 4.64 18.56
N ASP A 2 -28.24 5.63 17.72
CA ASP A 2 -27.97 5.41 16.30
C ASP A 2 -26.55 4.86 16.12
N LYS A 3 -26.47 3.59 15.68
CA LYS A 3 -25.24 3.03 15.12
C LYS A 3 -24.96 3.74 13.81
N ARG A 4 -24.11 4.77 13.83
CA ARG A 4 -23.48 5.28 12.61
C ARG A 4 -22.54 4.19 12.11
N THR A 5 -23.01 3.41 11.16
CA THR A 5 -22.17 2.62 10.26
C THR A 5 -21.34 3.60 9.44
N HIS A 6 -20.11 3.86 9.86
CA HIS A 6 -19.09 4.40 8.96
C HIS A 6 -18.74 3.29 7.96
N GLY A 7 -19.61 3.09 6.97
CA GLY A 7 -19.21 2.40 5.75
C GLY A 7 -18.07 3.18 5.09
N PRO A 8 -17.17 2.51 4.33
CA PRO A 8 -16.08 3.19 3.65
C PRO A 8 -16.63 4.36 2.84
N SER A 9 -16.15 5.55 3.16
CA SER A 9 -16.54 6.78 2.48
C SER A 9 -16.25 6.64 0.98
N SER A 10 -17.28 6.68 0.16
CA SER A 10 -17.20 6.62 -1.32
C SER A 10 -16.66 7.91 -1.92
N VAL A 11 -15.70 8.56 -1.25
CA VAL A 11 -15.08 9.77 -1.78
C VAL A 11 -14.28 9.35 -3.00
N PRO A 12 -14.63 9.83 -4.21
CA PRO A 12 -13.80 9.58 -5.37
C PRO A 12 -12.43 10.19 -5.09
N ILE A 13 -11.41 9.34 -4.98
CA ILE A 13 -10.03 9.79 -4.91
C ILE A 13 -9.72 10.41 -6.27
N ALA A 14 -9.32 11.67 -6.32
CA ALA A 14 -8.99 12.29 -7.58
C ALA A 14 -7.77 11.58 -8.19
N VAL A 15 -7.74 11.43 -9.52
CA VAL A 15 -6.59 10.83 -10.23
C VAL A 15 -5.27 11.47 -9.79
N ALA A 16 -5.26 12.80 -9.61
CA ALA A 16 -4.10 13.54 -9.12
C ALA A 16 -3.63 13.08 -7.72
N ASP A 17 -4.54 12.77 -6.81
CA ASP A 17 -4.20 12.29 -5.46
C ASP A 17 -3.56 10.90 -5.54
N VAL A 18 -4.07 10.03 -6.42
CA VAL A 18 -3.48 8.70 -6.67
C VAL A 18 -2.08 8.82 -7.28
N THR A 19 -1.87 9.73 -8.23
CA THR A 19 -0.54 9.97 -8.85
C THR A 19 0.48 10.48 -7.82
N VAL A 20 0.06 11.38 -6.92
CA VAL A 20 0.92 11.85 -5.82
C VAL A 20 1.27 10.70 -4.88
N LEU A 21 0.30 9.86 -4.51
CA LEU A 21 0.53 8.68 -3.69
C LEU A 21 1.52 7.71 -4.33
N LEU A 22 1.40 7.44 -5.64
CA LEU A 22 2.35 6.61 -6.38
C LEU A 22 3.79 7.17 -6.32
N THR A 23 3.95 8.48 -6.46
CA THR A 23 5.26 9.15 -6.38
C THR A 23 5.86 9.03 -4.97
N VAL A 24 5.04 9.22 -3.93
CA VAL A 24 5.47 9.07 -2.54
C VAL A 24 5.87 7.62 -2.26
N LEU A 25 5.09 6.63 -2.71
CA LEU A 25 5.39 5.21 -2.54
C LEU A 25 6.73 4.84 -3.15
N GLY A 26 6.99 5.23 -4.40
CA GLY A 26 8.26 4.96 -5.07
C GLY A 26 9.47 5.53 -4.31
N ARG A 27 9.33 6.70 -3.68
CA ARG A 27 10.39 7.28 -2.83
C ARG A 27 10.65 6.44 -1.58
N TYR A 28 9.61 5.95 -0.92
CA TYR A 28 9.78 5.08 0.26
C TYR A 28 10.34 3.71 -0.11
N GLU A 29 9.92 3.13 -1.24
CA GLU A 29 10.52 1.89 -1.76
C GLU A 29 12.01 2.04 -2.02
N ALA A 30 12.44 3.11 -2.68
CA ALA A 30 13.85 3.38 -2.93
C ALA A 30 14.64 3.52 -1.61
N LYS A 31 14.05 4.21 -0.61
CA LYS A 31 14.66 4.34 0.72
C LYS A 31 14.78 3.01 1.46
N LEU A 32 13.77 2.13 1.35
CA LEU A 32 13.77 0.79 1.95
C LEU A 32 14.86 -0.07 1.31
N ARG A 33 14.92 -0.11 -0.03
CA ARG A 33 15.94 -0.87 -0.77
C ARG A 33 17.36 -0.35 -0.51
N GLY A 34 17.50 0.96 -0.30
CA GLY A 34 18.77 1.59 0.08
C GLY A 34 19.11 1.51 1.57
N GLY A 35 18.30 0.87 2.41
CA GLY A 35 18.57 0.73 3.85
C GLY A 35 18.55 2.04 4.65
N SER A 36 17.91 3.08 4.13
CA SER A 36 17.96 4.44 4.68
C SER A 36 16.79 4.82 5.60
N LEU A 37 15.87 3.88 5.83
CA LEU A 37 14.71 4.07 6.70
C LEU A 37 14.98 3.52 8.10
N ASP A 38 14.56 4.29 9.10
CA ASP A 38 14.59 3.87 10.50
C ASP A 38 13.73 2.61 10.73
N PRO A 39 14.18 1.64 11.56
CA PRO A 39 13.43 0.41 11.83
C PRO A 39 12.00 0.65 12.33
N THR A 40 11.75 1.69 13.13
CA THR A 40 10.40 2.04 13.61
C THR A 40 9.49 2.45 12.44
N ALA A 41 10.04 3.15 11.45
CA ALA A 41 9.31 3.52 10.25
C ALA A 41 8.97 2.29 9.40
N VAL A 42 9.86 1.30 9.31
CA VAL A 42 9.62 0.02 8.63
C VAL A 42 8.47 -0.73 9.29
N THR A 43 8.47 -0.87 10.62
CA THR A 43 7.39 -1.52 11.37
C THR A 43 6.06 -0.77 11.25
N SER A 44 6.07 0.57 11.26
CA SER A 44 4.85 1.36 11.08
C SER A 44 4.25 1.18 9.68
N LEU A 45 5.09 1.14 8.64
CA LEU A 45 4.66 0.88 7.27
C LEU A 45 4.09 -0.53 7.13
N TRP A 46 4.71 -1.52 7.77
CA TRP A 46 4.19 -2.88 7.83
C TRP A 46 2.78 -2.96 8.41
N GLY A 47 2.56 -2.36 9.60
CA GLY A 47 1.23 -2.35 10.22
C GLY A 47 0.14 -1.73 9.34
N ARG A 48 0.50 -0.70 8.54
CA ARG A 48 -0.43 -0.11 7.57
C ARG A 48 -0.73 -1.05 6.40
N LEU A 49 0.25 -1.79 5.91
CA LEU A 49 0.06 -2.79 4.85
C LEU A 49 -0.85 -3.94 5.31
N VAL A 50 -0.69 -4.40 6.56
CA VAL A 50 -1.57 -5.39 7.19
C VAL A 50 -3.00 -4.86 7.27
N ALA A 51 -3.19 -3.62 7.74
CA ALA A 51 -4.51 -2.99 7.88
C ALA A 51 -5.29 -2.88 6.57
N VAL A 52 -4.62 -2.83 5.42
CA VAL A 52 -5.26 -2.78 4.08
C VAL A 52 -5.28 -4.14 3.36
N GLY A 53 -4.94 -5.21 4.07
CA GLY A 53 -4.95 -6.59 3.55
C GLY A 53 -3.90 -6.86 2.48
N LEU A 54 -2.80 -6.10 2.45
CA LEU A 54 -1.70 -6.32 1.52
C LEU A 54 -0.57 -7.17 2.11
N ALA A 55 -0.53 -7.32 3.42
CA ALA A 55 0.44 -8.10 4.18
C ALA A 55 -0.26 -9.01 5.21
N ASP A 56 0.41 -10.09 5.58
CA ASP A 56 -0.01 -11.02 6.64
C ASP A 56 0.72 -10.68 7.94
N GLU A 57 0.00 -10.59 9.06
CA GLU A 57 0.55 -10.23 10.36
C GLU A 57 1.64 -11.21 10.83
N ASP A 58 1.54 -12.48 10.43
CA ASP A 58 2.47 -13.54 10.84
C ASP A 58 3.79 -13.53 10.04
N THR A 59 3.89 -12.73 8.97
CA THR A 59 5.11 -12.65 8.16
C THR A 59 6.21 -11.86 8.89
N PRO A 60 7.45 -12.40 9.00
CA PRO A 60 8.57 -11.68 9.60
C PRO A 60 8.86 -10.35 8.89
N VAL A 61 8.85 -9.25 9.64
CA VAL A 61 9.04 -7.91 9.09
C VAL A 61 10.48 -7.69 8.65
N SER A 62 10.66 -7.29 7.41
CA SER A 62 11.94 -6.82 6.87
C SER A 62 11.73 -5.69 5.87
N ALA A 63 12.76 -4.87 5.63
CA ALA A 63 12.70 -3.80 4.65
C ALA A 63 12.34 -4.30 3.24
N ALA A 64 12.81 -5.50 2.87
CA ALA A 64 12.50 -6.14 1.60
C ALA A 64 11.01 -6.51 1.48
N VAL A 65 10.45 -7.11 2.53
CA VAL A 65 9.04 -7.50 2.57
C VAL A 65 8.13 -6.27 2.56
N VAL A 66 8.48 -5.21 3.31
CA VAL A 66 7.73 -3.94 3.26
C VAL A 66 7.82 -3.29 1.88
N ALA A 67 9.00 -3.31 1.23
CA ALA A 67 9.15 -2.76 -0.12
C ALA A 67 8.27 -3.51 -1.14
N ALA A 68 8.16 -4.83 -1.04
CA ALA A 68 7.28 -5.63 -1.88
C ALA A 68 5.79 -5.28 -1.64
N GLY A 69 5.39 -5.05 -0.39
CA GLY A 69 4.03 -4.62 -0.07
C GLY A 69 3.68 -3.23 -0.59
N LEU A 70 4.65 -2.29 -0.59
CA LEU A 70 4.46 -0.97 -1.19
C LEU A 70 4.34 -1.05 -2.73
N ASP A 71 5.11 -1.93 -3.38
CA ASP A 71 4.99 -2.14 -4.82
C ASP A 71 3.60 -2.71 -5.17
N ALA A 72 3.11 -3.70 -4.41
CA ALA A 72 1.76 -4.24 -4.57
C ALA A 72 0.68 -3.16 -4.40
N LEU A 73 0.84 -2.26 -3.42
CA LEU A 73 -0.04 -1.10 -3.26
C LEU A 73 0.01 -0.19 -4.50
N GLY A 74 1.21 0.09 -5.01
CA GLY A 74 1.39 0.87 -6.24
C GLY A 74 0.71 0.25 -7.45
N GLN A 75 0.81 -1.07 -7.63
CA GLN A 75 0.11 -1.80 -8.69
C GLN A 75 -1.42 -1.68 -8.55
N ARG A 76 -1.95 -1.78 -7.32
CA ARG A 76 -3.38 -1.62 -7.02
C ARG A 76 -3.90 -0.22 -7.38
N LEU A 77 -3.10 0.82 -7.09
CA LEU A 77 -3.41 2.20 -7.44
C LEU A 77 -3.40 2.43 -8.96
N ARG A 78 -2.41 1.90 -9.68
CA ARG A 78 -2.36 1.96 -11.15
C ARG A 78 -3.53 1.22 -11.81
N TYR A 79 -3.95 0.08 -11.26
CA TYR A 79 -5.16 -0.61 -11.69
C TYR A 79 -6.41 0.27 -11.49
N ALA A 80 -6.54 0.93 -10.33
CA ALA A 80 -7.64 1.86 -10.07
C ALA A 80 -7.64 3.08 -11.03
N LEU A 81 -6.50 3.43 -11.62
CA LEU A 81 -6.37 4.45 -12.67
C LEU A 81 -6.68 3.92 -14.09
N GLY A 82 -6.92 2.62 -14.25
CA GLY A 82 -7.15 1.99 -15.54
C GLY A 82 -5.89 1.73 -16.37
N GLU A 83 -4.70 1.80 -15.77
CA GLU A 83 -3.43 1.50 -16.47
C GLU A 83 -3.29 0.00 -16.78
N TYR A 84 -3.99 -0.86 -16.05
CA TYR A 84 -4.05 -2.30 -16.30
C TYR A 84 -5.47 -2.75 -16.64
N PRO A 85 -5.65 -3.66 -17.63
CA PRO A 85 -6.96 -4.17 -18.01
C PRO A 85 -7.53 -5.18 -16.99
N VAL A 86 -6.68 -5.74 -16.14
CA VAL A 86 -7.01 -6.71 -15.09
C VAL A 86 -6.20 -6.40 -13.83
N ASP A 87 -6.68 -6.80 -12.66
CA ASP A 87 -5.97 -6.59 -11.40
C ASP A 87 -4.68 -7.44 -11.36
N PRO A 88 -3.47 -6.83 -11.35
CA PRO A 88 -2.21 -7.56 -11.41
C PRO A 88 -1.89 -8.32 -10.11
N ILE A 89 -2.54 -8.00 -8.99
CA ILE A 89 -2.25 -8.63 -7.68
C ILE A 89 -3.29 -9.69 -7.26
N SER A 90 -4.25 -10.00 -8.13
CA SER A 90 -5.32 -10.98 -7.89
C SER A 90 -4.92 -12.46 -8.11
N GLY A 91 -3.64 -12.75 -8.40
CA GLY A 91 -3.14 -14.13 -8.54
C GLY A 91 -3.02 -14.89 -7.21
N PRO A 92 -2.97 -16.24 -7.22
CA PRO A 92 -2.79 -17.03 -6.00
C PRO A 92 -1.45 -16.66 -5.34
N ARG A 93 -1.51 -16.29 -4.05
CA ARG A 93 -0.36 -16.03 -3.18
C ARG A 93 0.15 -17.32 -2.55
#